data_AF-A0A2S5R9S9-F1
#
_entry.id   AF-A0A2S5R9S9-F1
#
_cell.length_a   1.000
_cell.length_b   1.000
_cell.length_c   1.000
_cell.angle_alpha   90.00
_cell.angle_beta   90.00
_cell.angle_gamma   90.00
#
_symmetry.space_group_name_H-M   'P 1'
#
loop_
_entity.id
_entity.type
_entity.pdbx_description
1 polymer ?
#
loop_
_entity_poly.entity_id
_entity_poly.type
_entity_poly.pdbx_seq_one_letter_code
_entity_poly.pdbx_strand_id
1 'polypeptide(L)'
;MDWLDSKGSILSLDAMVCHYKIADKIMGKGGHYIFSLKAKQKNLLDDVTRYFEKVSLEALKYCSNYDKGHARVEVRKCSISQDSQWLILNIPNGRSIKSMARIESAREIKGKCSSEAR
;
A
#
# COMPACT_ATOMS: atom_id res chain seq x y z
N MET A 1 -7.25 -11.51 18.40
CA MET A 1 -7.27 -10.03 18.22
C MET A 1 -8.20 -9.34 19.21
N ASP A 2 -8.91 -10.06 20.08
CA ASP A 2 -9.82 -9.47 21.06
C ASP A 2 -9.08 -8.73 22.18
N TRP A 3 -7.88 -9.19 22.53
CA TRP A 3 -6.99 -8.58 23.52
C TRP A 3 -6.21 -7.36 23.04
N LEU A 4 -6.22 -7.05 21.73
CA LEU A 4 -5.49 -5.92 21.18
C LEU A 4 -6.39 -4.67 21.18
N ASP A 5 -5.98 -3.62 21.90
CA ASP A 5 -6.57 -2.30 21.76
C ASP A 5 -5.98 -1.61 20.54
N SER A 6 -6.84 -1.28 19.58
CA SER A 6 -6.45 -0.66 18.31
C SER A 6 -7.07 0.71 18.12
N LYS A 7 -7.77 1.26 19.12
CA LYS A 7 -8.50 2.51 18.96
C LYS A 7 -7.55 3.65 18.63
N GLY A 8 -7.83 4.37 17.54
CA GLY A 8 -7.00 5.49 17.06
C GLY A 8 -5.62 5.11 16.53
N SER A 9 -5.31 3.81 16.43
CA SER A 9 -4.00 3.31 15.99
C SER A 9 -4.03 2.84 14.53
N ILE A 10 -2.88 2.89 13.85
CA ILE A 10 -2.71 2.32 12.50
C ILE A 10 -1.99 0.98 12.62
N LEU A 11 -2.65 -0.10 12.20
CA LEU A 11 -2.06 -1.43 12.12
C LEU A 11 -1.50 -1.69 10.72
N SER A 12 -0.18 -1.82 10.61
CA SER A 12 0.47 -2.33 9.41
C SER A 12 0.55 -3.85 9.48
N LEU A 13 -0.11 -4.55 8.56
CA LEU A 13 -0.21 -6.00 8.55
C LEU A 13 0.27 -6.57 7.21
N ASP A 14 1.00 -7.68 7.27
CA ASP A 14 1.46 -8.39 6.09
C ASP A 14 0.30 -9.04 5.33
N ALA A 15 0.46 -9.19 4.01
CA ALA A 15 -0.54 -9.76 3.12
C ALA A 15 -1.05 -11.15 3.52
N MET A 16 -0.28 -11.95 4.28
CA MET A 16 -0.77 -13.21 4.84
C MET A 16 -2.01 -13.06 5.73
N VAL A 17 -2.17 -11.90 6.36
CA VAL A 17 -3.25 -11.58 7.31
C VAL A 17 -4.29 -10.66 6.63
N CYS A 18 -4.15 -10.42 5.32
CA CYS A 18 -5.00 -9.53 4.54
C CYS A 18 -6.34 -10.21 4.18
N HIS A 19 -7.22 -10.27 5.18
CA HIS A 19 -8.58 -10.78 5.07
C HIS A 19 -9.55 -9.67 5.46
N TYR A 20 -10.64 -9.48 4.69
CA TYR A 20 -11.64 -8.45 4.95
C TYR A 20 -12.18 -8.49 6.39
N LYS A 21 -12.36 -9.70 6.96
CA LYS A 21 -12.80 -9.90 8.35
C LYS A 21 -11.86 -9.24 9.38
N ILE A 22 -10.57 -9.15 9.08
CA ILE A 22 -9.58 -8.53 9.97
C ILE A 22 -9.67 -7.00 9.84
N ALA A 23 -9.83 -6.46 8.63
CA ALA A 23 -10.13 -5.03 8.44
C ALA A 23 -11.40 -4.61 9.18
N ASP A 24 -12.49 -5.38 9.04
CA ASP A 24 -13.76 -5.10 9.71
C ASP A 24 -13.60 -5.10 11.24
N LYS A 25 -12.81 -6.03 11.79
CA LYS A 25 -12.53 -6.10 13.23
C LYS A 25 -11.71 -4.91 13.73
N ILE A 26 -10.72 -4.46 12.95
CA ILE A 26 -9.90 -3.28 13.28
C ILE A 26 -10.78 -2.03 13.27
N MET A 27 -11.58 -1.85 12.22
CA MET A 27 -12.49 -0.72 12.06
C MET A 27 -13.57 -0.72 13.15
N GLY A 28 -14.12 -1.89 13.51
CA GLY A 28 -15.11 -2.03 14.58
C GLY A 28 -14.58 -1.63 15.97
N LYS A 29 -13.26 -1.69 16.17
CA LYS A 29 -12.57 -1.18 17.37
C LYS A 29 -12.13 0.28 17.26
N GLY A 30 -12.46 0.97 16.17
CA GLY A 30 -12.06 2.35 15.91
C GLY A 30 -10.57 2.50 15.54
N GLY A 31 -9.95 1.44 15.04
CA GLY A 31 -8.58 1.48 14.50
C GLY A 31 -8.55 1.70 12.99
N HIS A 32 -7.35 1.89 12.48
CA HIS A 32 -7.03 1.99 11.05
C HIS A 32 -6.06 0.88 10.66
N TYR A 33 -5.98 0.58 9.36
CA TYR A 33 -5.10 -0.48 8.87
C TYR A 33 -4.39 -0.09 7.58
N ILE A 34 -3.23 -0.70 7.36
CA ILE A 34 -2.51 -0.74 6.10
C ILE A 34 -2.22 -2.20 5.81
N PHE A 35 -2.65 -2.66 4.63
CA PHE A 35 -2.39 -4.00 4.15
C PHE A 35 -1.48 -3.96 2.94
N SER A 36 -0.46 -4.82 2.95
CA SER A 36 0.28 -5.12 1.73
C SER A 36 -0.51 -6.09 0.85
N LEU A 37 -0.46 -5.89 -0.46
CA LEU A 37 -0.96 -6.85 -1.43
C LEU A 37 0.18 -7.83 -1.77
N LYS A 38 -0.08 -9.14 -1.74
CA LYS A 38 0.86 -10.16 -2.25
C LYS A 38 0.19 -11.00 -3.34
N ALA A 39 1.02 -11.58 -4.21
CA ALA A 39 0.65 -12.37 -5.38
C ALA A 39 -0.27 -13.60 -5.14
N LYS A 40 -0.66 -13.91 -3.89
CA LYS A 40 -1.66 -14.96 -3.59
C LYS A 40 -3.07 -14.60 -4.09
N GLN A 41 -3.36 -13.31 -4.33
CA GLN A 41 -4.54 -12.85 -5.07
C GLN A 41 -4.10 -12.37 -6.45
N LYS A 42 -3.88 -13.30 -7.39
CA LYS A 42 -3.29 -13.00 -8.72
C LYS A 42 -3.97 -11.86 -9.48
N ASN A 43 -5.28 -11.66 -9.31
CA ASN A 43 -6.02 -10.63 -10.05
C ASN A 43 -5.90 -9.24 -9.42
N LEU A 44 -6.08 -9.11 -8.10
CA LEU A 44 -6.13 -7.80 -7.46
C LEU A 44 -4.78 -7.05 -7.53
N LEU A 45 -3.66 -7.76 -7.31
CA LEU A 45 -2.34 -7.12 -7.41
C LEU A 45 -2.06 -6.60 -8.82
N ASP A 46 -2.41 -7.39 -9.84
CA ASP A 46 -2.25 -7.02 -11.24
C ASP A 46 -3.16 -5.85 -11.63
N ASP A 47 -4.42 -5.87 -11.18
CA ASP A 47 -5.39 -4.79 -11.41
C ASP A 47 -4.93 -3.47 -10.78
N VAL A 48 -4.44 -3.50 -9.53
CA VAL A 48 -3.88 -2.32 -8.85
C VAL A 48 -2.61 -1.84 -9.53
N THR A 49 -1.75 -2.75 -9.99
CA THR A 49 -0.52 -2.39 -10.73
C THR A 49 -0.88 -1.66 -12.03
N ARG A 50 -1.78 -2.24 -12.83
CA ARG A 50 -2.29 -1.63 -14.07
C ARG A 50 -3.01 -0.31 -13.83
N TYR A 51 -3.70 -0.16 -12.71
CA TYR A 51 -4.30 1.10 -12.30
C TYR A 51 -3.22 2.18 -12.16
N PHE A 52 -2.16 1.91 -11.40
CA PHE A 52 -1.06 2.86 -11.19
C PHE A 52 -0.23 3.15 -12.44
N GLU A 53 -0.24 2.26 -13.44
CA GLU A 53 0.39 2.51 -14.74
C GLU A 53 -0.43 3.43 -15.65
N LYS A 54 -1.75 3.47 -15.48
CA LYS A 54 -2.67 4.22 -16.35
C LYS A 54 -3.17 5.53 -15.74
N VAL A 55 -3.22 5.63 -14.41
CA VAL A 55 -3.72 6.81 -13.73
C VAL A 55 -2.79 8.01 -13.97
N SER A 56 -3.39 9.17 -14.22
CA SER A 56 -2.65 10.42 -14.41
C SER A 56 -1.94 10.84 -13.12
N LEU A 57 -0.74 11.41 -13.23
CA LEU A 57 0.03 11.86 -12.06
C LEU A 57 -0.70 12.95 -11.26
N GLU A 58 -1.52 13.77 -11.92
CA GLU A 58 -2.34 14.82 -11.31
C GLU A 58 -3.45 14.25 -10.41
N ALA A 59 -3.87 13.00 -10.64
CA ALA A 59 -4.85 12.31 -9.83
C ALA A 59 -4.24 11.63 -8.60
N LEU A 60 -2.91 11.63 -8.46
CA LEU A 60 -2.18 11.00 -7.37
C LEU A 60 -1.63 12.04 -6.39
N LYS A 61 -1.77 11.74 -5.10
CA LYS A 61 -0.90 12.36 -4.09
C LYS A 61 0.43 11.63 -4.10
N TYR A 62 1.54 12.35 -4.04
CA TYR A 62 2.86 11.71 -3.99
C TYR A 62 3.79 12.39 -3.01
N CYS A 63 4.74 11.63 -2.48
CA CYS A 63 5.90 12.14 -1.77
C CYS A 63 7.14 11.32 -2.14
N SER A 64 8.30 11.96 -2.11
CA SER A 64 9.58 11.30 -2.29
C SER A 64 10.47 11.51 -1.07
N ASN A 65 11.29 10.52 -0.80
CA ASN A 65 12.29 10.55 0.26
C ASN A 65 13.63 10.10 -0.33
N TYR A 66 14.67 10.86 -0.03
CA TYR A 66 16.03 10.60 -0.47
C TYR A 66 16.91 10.37 0.76
N ASP A 67 17.53 9.20 0.83
CA ASP A 67 18.44 8.80 1.91
C ASP A 67 19.82 8.48 1.31
N LYS A 68 20.85 9.24 1.72
CA LYS A 68 22.24 9.03 1.34
C LYS A 68 23.05 8.63 2.57
N GLY A 69 23.48 7.37 2.59
CA GLY A 69 24.47 6.84 3.52
C GLY A 69 25.87 6.81 2.92
N HIS A 70 26.83 6.27 3.68
CA HIS A 70 28.25 6.24 3.31
C HIS A 70 28.55 5.55 1.96
N ALA A 71 27.83 4.47 1.64
CA ALA A 71 28.02 3.69 0.40
C ALA A 71 26.69 3.26 -0.23
N ARG A 72 25.59 3.88 0.20
CA ARG A 72 24.23 3.57 -0.22
C ARG A 72 23.48 4.86 -0.53
N VAL A 73 22.83 4.91 -1.68
CA VAL A 73 21.82 5.91 -1.99
C VAL A 73 20.49 5.19 -2.14
N GLU A 74 19.43 5.70 -1.53
CA GLU A 74 18.08 5.17 -1.67
C GLU A 74 17.08 6.29 -1.94
N VAL A 75 16.25 6.09 -2.96
CA VAL A 75 15.13 6.96 -3.30
C VAL A 75 13.87 6.15 -3.12
N ARG A 76 12.95 6.63 -2.28
CA ARG A 76 11.61 6.06 -2.12
C ARG A 76 10.57 7.05 -2.57
N LYS A 77 9.67 6.63 -3.46
CA LYS A 77 8.50 7.38 -3.90
C LYS A 77 7.25 6.67 -3.40
N CYS A 78 6.39 7.41 -2.71
CA CYS A 78 5.06 6.95 -2.33
C CYS A 78 4.05 7.67 -3.20
N SER A 79 3.17 6.92 -3.86
CA SER A 79 2.05 7.44 -4.63
C SER A 79 0.76 6.90 -4.04
N ILE A 80 -0.23 7.76 -3.83
CA ILE A 80 -1.51 7.43 -3.19
C ILE A 80 -2.64 7.83 -4.12
N SER A 81 -3.53 6.88 -4.38
CA SER A 81 -4.83 7.13 -5.00
C SER A 81 -5.96 6.95 -4.00
N GLN A 82 -6.98 7.80 -4.09
CA GLN A 82 -8.22 7.72 -3.31
C GLN A 82 -9.43 7.53 -4.23
N ASP A 83 -9.24 6.96 -5.41
CA ASP A 83 -10.31 6.69 -6.37
C ASP A 83 -11.32 5.67 -5.81
N SER A 84 -12.35 6.19 -5.16
CA SER A 84 -13.39 5.41 -4.50
C SER A 84 -14.20 4.59 -5.49
N GLN A 85 -14.40 5.09 -6.72
CA GLN A 85 -15.18 4.39 -7.72
C GLN A 85 -14.43 3.14 -8.20
N TRP A 86 -13.14 3.27 -8.52
CA TRP A 86 -12.31 2.12 -8.89
C TRP A 86 -12.25 1.09 -7.76
N LEU A 87 -12.05 1.54 -6.51
CA LEU A 87 -12.00 0.68 -5.32
C LEU A 87 -13.28 -0.14 -5.12
N ILE A 88 -14.45 0.50 -5.25
CA ILE A 88 -15.75 -0.16 -5.07
C ILE A 88 -16.01 -1.19 -6.19
N LEU A 89 -15.63 -0.87 -7.43
CA LEU A 89 -15.91 -1.72 -8.60
C LEU A 89 -14.96 -2.92 -8.70
N ASN A 90 -13.70 -2.75 -8.30
CA ASN A 90 -12.64 -3.75 -8.56
C ASN A 90 -12.23 -4.54 -7.31
N ILE A 91 -12.62 -4.12 -6.10
CA ILE A 91 -12.27 -4.83 -4.86
C ILE A 91 -13.53 -5.39 -4.18
N PRO A 92 -13.70 -6.72 -4.14
CA PRO A 92 -14.75 -7.36 -3.35
C PRO A 92 -14.64 -6.94 -1.87
N ASN A 93 -15.73 -6.44 -1.29
CA ASN A 93 -15.74 -5.83 0.06
C ASN A 93 -14.84 -4.59 0.22
N GLY A 94 -14.50 -3.90 -0.87
CA GLY A 94 -13.67 -2.69 -0.87
C GLY A 94 -14.26 -1.47 -0.17
N ARG A 95 -15.47 -1.55 0.40
CA ARG A 95 -16.13 -0.43 1.08
C ARG A 95 -15.35 0.11 2.29
N SER A 96 -14.54 -0.73 2.94
CA SER A 96 -13.67 -0.31 4.05
C SER A 96 -12.34 0.28 3.58
N ILE A 97 -11.95 0.07 2.32
CA ILE A 97 -10.69 0.56 1.75
C ILE A 97 -10.89 2.01 1.30
N LYS A 98 -10.06 2.91 1.83
CA LYS A 98 -10.14 4.35 1.54
C LYS A 98 -9.13 4.83 0.50
N SER A 99 -8.09 4.05 0.25
CA SER A 99 -6.98 4.45 -0.62
C SER A 99 -6.14 3.25 -1.02
N MET A 100 -5.45 3.39 -2.15
CA MET A 100 -4.38 2.51 -2.60
C MET A 100 -3.07 3.28 -2.53
N ALA A 101 -1.99 2.59 -2.15
CA ALA A 101 -0.65 3.17 -2.16
C ALA A 101 0.29 2.29 -2.98
N ARG A 102 1.18 2.93 -3.73
CA ARG A 102 2.30 2.30 -4.45
C ARG A 102 3.59 2.89 -3.91
N ILE A 103 4.49 2.04 -3.45
CA ILE A 103 5.83 2.42 -3.01
C ILE A 103 6.84 1.93 -4.04
N GLU A 104 7.55 2.86 -4.64
CA GLU A 104 8.66 2.58 -5.56
C GLU A 104 9.96 2.91 -4.84
N SER A 105 10.90 1.97 -4.80
CA SER A 105 12.22 2.19 -4.21
C SER A 105 13.32 1.87 -5.21
N ALA A 106 14.23 2.80 -5.42
CA ALA A 106 15.46 2.61 -6.16
C ALA A 106 16.63 2.77 -5.20
N ARG A 107 17.55 1.80 -5.18
CA ARG A 107 18.74 1.83 -4.33
C ARG A 107 20.00 1.54 -5.13
N GLU A 108 21.04 2.29 -4.82
CA GLU A 108 22.39 2.06 -5.33
C GLU A 108 23.30 1.68 -4.16
N ILE A 109 23.98 0.53 -4.28
CA ILE A 109 24.95 0.05 -3.30
C ILE A 109 26.22 -0.34 -4.05
N LYS A 110 27.35 0.34 -3.76
CA LYS A 110 28.65 0.08 -4.40
C LYS A 110 28.55 0.03 -5.95
N GLY A 111 27.83 0.98 -6.55
CA GLY A 111 27.63 1.07 -8.00
C GLY A 111 26.62 0.08 -8.59
N LYS A 112 25.95 -0.76 -7.78
CA LYS A 112 24.87 -1.64 -8.23
C LYS A 112 23.51 -1.02 -7.94
N CYS A 113 22.73 -0.77 -8.98
CA CYS A 113 21.36 -0.27 -8.88
C CYS A 113 20.36 -1.43 -8.78
N SER A 114 19.33 -1.27 -7.96
CA SER A 114 18.17 -2.17 -7.90
C SER A 114 16.91 -1.39 -7.61
N SER A 115 15.79 -1.83 -8.19
CA SER A 115 14.48 -1.21 -8.03
C SER A 115 13.43 -2.23 -7.59
N GLU A 116 12.50 -1.78 -6.76
CA GLU A 116 11.35 -2.57 -6.29
C GLU A 116 10.10 -1.68 -6.30
N ALA A 117 8.94 -2.29 -6.61
CA ALA A 117 7.63 -1.68 -6.47
C ALA A 117 6.72 -2.59 -5.66
N ARG A 118 5.97 -2.02 -4.72
CA ARG A 118 5.04 -2.74 -3.83
C ARG A 118 3.80 -1.91 -3.51
#